data_AF-A0A7K5Q671-F1
#
_entry.id   AF-A0A7K5Q671-F1
#
_cell.length_a   1.000
_cell.length_b   1.000
_cell.length_c   1.000
_cell.angle_alpha   90.00
_cell.angle_beta   90.00
_cell.angle_gamma   90.00
#
_symmetry.space_group_name_H-M   'P 1'
#
loop_
_entity.id
_entity.type
_entity.pdbx_description
1 polymer ?
#
loop_
_entity_poly.entity_id
_entity_poly.type
_entity_poly.pdbx_seq_one_letter_code
_entity_poly.pdbx_strand_id
1 'polypeptide(L)'
;PRSAGRRMTRLVRDFLYAQRVQAPVELYSDWLAVGNVNEFVTFVPTSDKKRFRMLLASPAACYRLFREKQKEGQGEATMFKGKGTALGYSGTDTKRVTINKVLSNEALAQQNQYVQRCIDWNRDILKKELGLLEEDIIDLPALFKLDKHGKAVPYFPNTV
;
A
#
# COMPACT_ATOMS: atom_id res chain seq x y z
N PRO A 1 -8.87 10.28 -9.72
CA PRO A 1 -8.47 9.64 -11.01
C PRO A 1 -8.27 10.68 -12.12
N ARG A 2 -7.13 10.67 -12.82
CA ARG A 2 -6.91 11.52 -14.01
C ARG A 2 -7.38 10.76 -15.27
N SER A 3 -7.98 11.46 -16.23
CA SER A 3 -8.58 10.88 -17.45
C SER A 3 -7.58 10.24 -18.42
N ALA A 4 -6.27 10.50 -18.28
CA ALA A 4 -5.21 10.00 -19.15
C ALA A 4 -4.27 8.96 -18.50
N GLY A 5 -4.74 8.24 -17.47
CA GLY A 5 -3.96 7.21 -16.77
C GLY A 5 -3.85 5.89 -17.56
N ARG A 6 -2.95 5.00 -17.11
CA ARG A 6 -2.89 3.63 -17.66
C ARG A 6 -4.18 2.88 -17.35
N ARG A 7 -4.57 1.99 -18.27
CA ARG A 7 -5.72 1.10 -18.09
C ARG A 7 -5.43 -0.23 -18.79
N MET A 8 -5.95 -1.33 -18.25
CA MET A 8 -5.91 -2.63 -18.91
C MET A 8 -6.52 -2.52 -20.32
N THR A 9 -5.91 -3.22 -21.28
CA THR A 9 -6.34 -3.17 -22.69
C THR A 9 -7.81 -3.52 -22.80
N ARG A 10 -8.51 -2.84 -23.72
CA ARG A 10 -9.95 -3.03 -23.91
C ARG A 10 -10.29 -4.49 -24.20
N LEU A 11 -9.51 -5.15 -25.04
CA LEU A 11 -9.72 -6.56 -25.41
C LEU A 11 -9.80 -7.48 -24.18
N VAL A 12 -8.88 -7.32 -23.22
CA VAL A 12 -8.86 -8.15 -22.00
C VAL A 12 -10.03 -7.80 -21.08
N ARG A 13 -10.35 -6.50 -20.94
CA ARG A 13 -11.52 -6.09 -20.15
C ARG A 13 -12.81 -6.68 -20.72
N ASP A 14 -13.03 -6.51 -22.01
CA ASP A 14 -14.23 -7.01 -22.71
C ASP A 14 -14.32 -8.55 -22.56
N PHE A 15 -13.20 -9.27 -22.66
CA PHE A 15 -13.13 -10.70 -22.39
C PHE A 15 -13.57 -11.06 -20.96
N LEU A 16 -13.08 -10.36 -19.93
CA LEU A 16 -13.47 -10.61 -18.53
C LEU A 16 -14.96 -10.32 -18.29
N TYR A 17 -15.48 -9.21 -18.80
CA TYR A 17 -16.91 -8.88 -18.70
C TYR A 17 -17.79 -9.89 -19.43
N ALA A 18 -17.33 -10.44 -20.56
CA ALA A 18 -18.08 -11.44 -21.33
C ALA A 18 -18.32 -12.75 -20.57
N GLN A 19 -17.54 -13.06 -19.53
CA GLN A 19 -17.71 -14.29 -18.74
C GLN A 19 -18.96 -14.27 -17.86
N ARG A 20 -19.43 -13.08 -17.44
CA ARG A 20 -20.65 -12.83 -16.65
C ARG A 20 -20.73 -13.44 -15.24
N VAL A 21 -20.05 -14.55 -14.98
CA VAL A 21 -20.11 -15.30 -13.71
C VAL A 21 -19.32 -14.67 -12.56
N GLN A 22 -18.43 -13.72 -12.87
CA GLN A 22 -17.62 -12.97 -11.91
C GLN A 22 -17.62 -11.50 -12.32
N ALA A 23 -18.72 -10.78 -12.06
CA ALA A 23 -18.90 -9.38 -12.43
C ALA A 23 -17.66 -8.52 -12.06
N PRO A 24 -16.80 -8.14 -13.03
CA PRO A 24 -15.54 -7.50 -12.72
C PRO A 24 -15.72 -6.11 -12.11
N VAL A 25 -14.85 -5.75 -11.16
CA VAL A 25 -14.80 -4.42 -10.54
C VAL A 25 -13.45 -3.78 -10.89
N GLU A 26 -13.48 -2.56 -11.46
CA GLU A 26 -12.25 -1.81 -11.77
C GLU A 26 -11.79 -1.00 -10.55
N LEU A 27 -10.54 -1.22 -10.14
CA LEU A 27 -9.88 -0.49 -9.06
C LEU A 27 -8.90 0.55 -9.59
N TYR A 28 -8.56 1.54 -8.75
CA TYR A 28 -7.56 2.55 -9.04
C TYR A 28 -6.18 2.08 -8.60
N SER A 29 -5.41 1.47 -9.52
CA SER A 29 -4.02 1.03 -9.28
C SER A 29 -2.97 1.91 -9.95
N ASP A 30 -3.35 2.81 -10.86
CA ASP A 30 -2.40 3.60 -11.64
C ASP A 30 -1.58 4.60 -10.78
N TRP A 31 -1.86 4.76 -9.49
CA TRP A 31 -0.98 5.51 -8.59
C TRP A 31 0.33 4.75 -8.26
N LEU A 32 0.40 3.44 -8.47
CA LEU A 32 1.60 2.60 -8.29
C LEU A 32 2.47 2.59 -9.56
N ALA A 33 3.78 2.44 -9.41
CA ALA A 33 4.70 2.38 -10.56
C ALA A 33 4.46 1.12 -11.40
N VAL A 34 4.35 -0.05 -10.76
CA VAL A 34 3.99 -1.30 -11.46
C VAL A 34 2.51 -1.25 -11.84
N GLY A 35 1.64 -0.87 -10.89
CA GLY A 35 0.22 -0.62 -11.20
C GLY A 35 -0.67 -1.83 -10.96
N ASN A 36 -0.25 -2.76 -10.08
CA ASN A 36 -0.99 -3.99 -9.81
C ASN A 36 -1.79 -3.89 -8.51
N VAL A 37 -3.00 -4.48 -8.51
CA VAL A 37 -3.88 -4.47 -7.34
C VAL A 37 -3.33 -5.29 -6.17
N ASN A 38 -2.55 -6.33 -6.45
CA ASN A 38 -1.91 -7.15 -5.43
C ASN A 38 -0.84 -6.38 -4.61
N GLU A 39 -0.47 -5.17 -5.01
CA GLU A 39 0.41 -4.30 -4.23
C GLU A 39 -0.34 -3.51 -3.16
N PHE A 40 -1.66 -3.63 -3.00
CA PHE A 40 -2.34 -2.89 -1.92
C PHE A 40 -3.54 -3.60 -1.31
N VAL A 41 -4.05 -4.67 -1.93
CA VAL A 41 -5.16 -5.45 -1.40
C VAL A 41 -4.95 -6.95 -1.60
N THR A 42 -5.29 -7.73 -0.57
CA THR A 42 -5.46 -9.18 -0.66
C THR A 42 -6.65 -9.64 0.19
N PHE A 43 -6.98 -10.93 0.12
CA PHE A 43 -8.01 -11.55 0.94
C PHE A 43 -7.47 -12.82 1.60
N VAL A 44 -7.80 -13.01 2.88
CA VAL A 44 -7.41 -14.20 3.66
C VAL A 44 -8.63 -14.86 4.30
N PRO A 45 -8.64 -16.20 4.45
CA PRO A 45 -9.75 -16.89 5.07
C PRO A 45 -9.78 -16.67 6.59
N THR A 46 -10.98 -16.73 7.16
CA THR A 46 -11.22 -16.68 8.62
C THR A 46 -12.21 -17.76 9.05
N SER A 47 -12.23 -18.06 10.35
CA SER A 47 -13.12 -19.06 10.94
C SER A 47 -14.50 -18.52 11.30
N ASP A 48 -14.69 -17.19 11.29
CA ASP A 48 -15.94 -16.54 11.65
C ASP A 48 -17.00 -16.60 10.53
N LYS A 49 -18.18 -16.03 10.78
CA LYS A 49 -19.34 -16.12 9.89
C LYS A 49 -19.07 -15.58 8.47
N LYS A 50 -18.26 -14.53 8.34
CA LYS A 50 -17.94 -13.91 7.03
C LYS A 50 -16.88 -14.68 6.26
N ARG A 51 -16.11 -15.56 6.92
CA ARG A 51 -15.15 -16.52 6.34
C ARG A 51 -13.94 -15.92 5.62
N PHE A 52 -13.85 -14.59 5.52
CA PHE A 52 -12.68 -13.90 5.02
C PHE A 52 -12.46 -12.53 5.68
N ARG A 53 -11.26 -11.99 5.48
CA ARG A 53 -10.92 -10.58 5.71
C ARG A 53 -10.22 -10.01 4.50
N MET A 54 -10.51 -8.75 4.21
CA MET A 54 -9.74 -7.96 3.27
C MET A 54 -8.54 -7.37 3.99
N LEU A 55 -7.33 -7.63 3.51
CA LEU A 55 -6.14 -6.95 4.00
C LEU A 55 -5.82 -5.78 3.07
N LEU A 56 -5.57 -4.61 3.65
CA LEU A 56 -5.32 -3.39 2.91
C LEU A 56 -4.02 -2.74 3.36
N ALA A 57 -3.15 -2.37 2.43
CA ALA A 57 -1.93 -1.63 2.75
C ALA A 57 -2.29 -0.28 3.40
N SER A 58 -1.56 0.18 4.42
CA SER A 58 -1.89 1.40 5.16
C SER A 58 -0.65 2.17 5.62
N PRO A 59 -0.28 3.24 4.88
CA PRO A 59 0.67 4.24 5.36
C PRO A 59 0.29 4.84 6.72
N ALA A 60 -0.98 5.13 6.95
CA ALA A 60 -1.44 5.68 8.22
C ALA A 60 -1.15 4.73 9.39
N ALA A 61 -1.39 3.42 9.23
CA ALA A 61 -1.05 2.42 10.24
C ALA A 61 0.47 2.35 10.51
N CYS A 62 1.30 2.45 9.47
CA CYS A 62 2.76 2.47 9.62
C CYS A 62 3.25 3.71 10.38
N TYR A 63 2.78 4.91 10.03
CA TYR A 63 3.15 6.13 10.75
C TYR A 63 2.67 6.13 12.20
N ARG A 64 1.49 5.56 12.49
CA ARG A 64 0.99 5.40 13.86
C ARG A 64 1.92 4.49 14.67
N LEU A 65 2.25 3.31 14.14
CA LEU A 65 3.17 2.36 14.76
C LEU A 65 4.56 3.00 15.02
N PHE A 66 5.11 3.72 14.05
CA PHE A 66 6.41 4.37 14.20
C PHE A 66 6.38 5.47 15.27
N ARG A 67 5.32 6.28 15.34
CA ARG A 67 5.16 7.29 16.40
C ARG A 67 5.03 6.67 17.79
N GLU A 68 4.32 5.55 17.91
CA GLU A 68 4.24 4.79 19.17
C GLU A 68 5.63 4.31 19.59
N LYS A 69 6.38 3.69 18.69
CA LYS A 69 7.75 3.23 18.97
C LYS A 69 8.73 4.36 19.27
N GLN A 70 8.59 5.52 18.64
CA GLN A 70 9.36 6.71 19.00
C GLN A 70 9.07 7.15 20.45
N LYS A 71 7.79 7.17 20.87
CA LYS A 71 7.39 7.52 22.24
C LYS A 71 7.88 6.51 23.28
N GLU A 72 7.99 5.24 22.91
CA GLU A 72 8.59 4.17 23.74
C GLU A 72 10.14 4.26 23.82
N GLY A 73 10.76 5.29 23.24
CA GLY A 73 12.22 5.46 23.24
C GLY A 73 12.97 4.67 22.16
N GLN A 74 12.26 4.04 21.23
CA GLN A 74 12.84 3.22 20.15
C GLN A 74 13.06 4.01 18.85
N GLY A 75 13.10 5.35 18.90
CA GLY A 75 13.24 6.19 17.70
C GLY A 75 14.51 5.93 16.88
N GLU A 76 15.58 5.45 17.52
CA GLU A 76 16.86 5.09 16.86
C GLU A 76 16.89 3.64 16.33
N ALA A 77 15.79 2.89 16.44
CA ALA A 77 15.69 1.56 15.85
C ALA A 77 15.92 1.63 14.34
N THR A 78 16.88 0.84 13.85
CA THR A 78 17.30 0.85 12.44
C THR A 78 16.43 -0.07 11.60
N MET A 79 16.00 0.44 10.46
CA MET A 79 15.36 -0.35 9.41
C MET A 79 16.44 -1.06 8.57
N PHE A 80 16.05 -2.15 7.89
CA PHE A 80 16.92 -2.88 6.94
C PHE A 80 18.20 -3.52 7.52
N LYS A 81 18.23 -3.81 8.83
CA LYS A 81 19.33 -4.55 9.47
C LYS A 81 19.60 -5.87 8.72
N GLY A 82 20.87 -6.17 8.48
CA GLY A 82 21.30 -7.38 7.75
C GLY A 82 21.27 -7.27 6.22
N LYS A 83 20.72 -6.19 5.66
CA LYS A 83 20.84 -5.89 4.22
C LYS A 83 22.08 -5.01 4.01
N GLY A 84 23.13 -5.58 3.43
CA GLY A 84 24.25 -4.82 2.86
C GLY A 84 23.80 -3.93 1.69
N THR A 85 24.74 -3.43 0.89
CA THR A 85 24.54 -2.54 -0.27
C THR A 85 23.58 -3.06 -1.38
N ALA A 86 23.02 -4.26 -1.22
CA ALA A 86 22.19 -4.97 -2.19
C ALA A 86 20.81 -4.35 -2.51
N LEU A 87 20.38 -3.29 -1.80
CA LEU A 87 19.15 -2.54 -2.12
C LEU A 87 19.38 -1.27 -2.94
N GLY A 88 20.55 -1.12 -3.59
CA GLY A 88 20.86 0.08 -4.37
C GLY A 88 21.10 1.34 -3.53
N TYR A 89 21.13 1.18 -2.21
CA TYR A 89 21.62 2.19 -1.28
C TYR A 89 23.15 2.10 -1.27
N SER A 90 23.79 3.09 -1.89
CA SER A 90 25.23 3.31 -1.80
C SER A 90 25.71 3.21 -0.34
N GLY A 91 26.76 2.40 -0.14
CA GLY A 91 27.69 2.14 0.98
C GLY A 91 27.56 2.74 2.38
N THR A 92 26.68 3.70 2.66
CA THR A 92 26.56 4.39 3.95
C THR A 92 25.12 4.63 4.41
N ASP A 93 24.11 4.47 3.55
CA ASP A 93 22.71 4.85 3.86
C ASP A 93 21.86 3.75 4.52
N THR A 94 22.11 2.45 4.25
CA THR A 94 21.32 1.37 4.87
C THR A 94 21.56 1.24 6.36
N LYS A 95 22.74 1.62 6.85
CA LYS A 95 23.08 1.63 8.29
C LYS A 95 22.37 2.76 9.06
N ARG A 96 21.63 3.64 8.39
CA ARG A 96 21.22 4.95 8.91
C ARG A 96 19.74 5.24 8.86
N VAL A 97 18.88 4.43 8.24
CA VAL A 97 17.43 4.70 8.24
C VAL A 97 16.85 4.28 9.58
N THR A 98 16.55 5.25 10.44
CA THR A 98 15.90 5.04 11.74
C THR A 98 14.44 5.47 11.69
N ILE A 99 13.64 5.03 12.67
CA ILE A 99 12.26 5.51 12.85
C ILE A 99 12.24 7.04 12.91
N ASN A 100 13.15 7.66 13.67
CA ASN A 100 13.26 9.12 13.78
C ASN A 100 13.45 9.78 12.41
N LYS A 101 14.32 9.24 11.54
CA LYS A 101 14.53 9.81 10.20
C LYS A 101 13.35 9.65 9.26
N VAL A 102 12.60 8.55 9.37
CA VAL A 102 11.37 8.38 8.59
C VAL A 102 10.32 9.40 9.04
N LEU A 103 10.13 9.54 10.35
CA LEU A 103 9.15 10.46 10.93
C LEU A 103 9.50 11.94 10.71
N SER A 104 10.79 12.29 10.65
CA SER A 104 11.25 13.67 10.39
C SER A 104 11.28 14.03 8.90
N ASN A 105 11.00 13.09 7.99
CA ASN A 105 11.00 13.35 6.56
C ASN A 105 9.61 13.83 6.08
N GLU A 106 9.43 15.15 6.04
CA GLU A 106 8.17 15.79 5.63
C GLU A 106 7.74 15.44 4.21
N ALA A 107 8.69 15.36 3.27
CA ALA A 107 8.40 15.00 1.89
C ALA A 107 7.84 13.57 1.81
N LEU A 108 8.44 12.62 2.51
CA LEU A 108 7.95 11.24 2.58
C LEU A 108 6.57 11.17 3.26
N ALA A 109 6.33 11.97 4.29
CA ALA A 109 5.03 12.06 4.94
C ALA A 109 3.94 12.58 3.99
N GLN A 110 4.21 13.63 3.23
CA GLN A 110 3.28 14.18 2.23
C GLN A 110 2.99 13.16 1.12
N GLN A 111 4.01 12.45 0.63
CA GLN A 111 3.85 11.37 -0.34
C GLN A 111 2.94 10.26 0.19
N ASN A 112 3.14 9.83 1.43
CA ASN A 112 2.34 8.76 2.03
C ASN A 112 0.92 9.20 2.40
N GLN A 113 0.68 10.47 2.71
CA GLN A 113 -0.68 11.01 2.80
C GLN A 113 -1.41 10.95 1.46
N TYR A 114 -0.73 11.25 0.35
CA TYR A 114 -1.31 11.07 -0.98
C TYR A 114 -1.61 9.59 -1.27
N VAL A 115 -0.68 8.68 -0.99
CA VAL A 115 -0.87 7.25 -1.18
C VAL A 115 -2.04 6.72 -0.34
N GLN A 116 -2.15 7.15 0.92
CA GLN A 116 -3.28 6.77 1.78
C GLN A 116 -4.61 7.17 1.14
N ARG A 117 -4.74 8.39 0.59
CA ARG A 117 -5.96 8.81 -0.13
C ARG A 117 -6.26 7.94 -1.36
N CYS A 118 -5.23 7.48 -2.08
CA CYS A 118 -5.43 6.54 -3.19
C CYS A 118 -5.95 5.19 -2.72
N ILE A 119 -5.47 4.71 -1.58
CA ILE A 119 -5.91 3.45 -0.97
C ILE A 119 -7.34 3.61 -0.42
N ASP A 120 -7.64 4.71 0.28
CA ASP A 120 -8.97 5.00 0.82
C ASP A 120 -10.03 5.06 -0.31
N TRP A 121 -9.68 5.64 -1.46
CA TRP A 121 -10.55 5.61 -2.64
C TRP A 121 -10.90 4.18 -3.09
N ASN A 122 -9.95 3.26 -3.03
CA ASN A 122 -10.19 1.85 -3.34
C ASN A 122 -10.95 1.14 -2.21
N ARG A 123 -10.71 1.50 -0.94
CA ARG A 123 -11.47 1.01 0.22
C ARG A 123 -12.96 1.27 0.01
N ASP A 124 -13.31 2.49 -0.41
CA ASP A 124 -14.71 2.87 -0.63
C ASP A 124 -15.35 2.09 -1.80
N ILE A 125 -14.63 1.91 -2.90
CA ILE A 125 -15.08 1.07 -4.03
C ILE A 125 -15.32 -0.37 -3.55
N LEU A 126 -14.33 -0.97 -2.89
CA LEU A 126 -14.41 -2.37 -2.44
C LEU A 126 -15.51 -2.58 -1.42
N LYS A 127 -15.69 -1.66 -0.47
CA LYS A 127 -16.80 -1.71 0.50
C LYS A 127 -18.15 -1.69 -0.21
N LYS A 128 -18.32 -0.79 -1.18
CA LYS A 128 -19.56 -0.65 -1.94
C LYS A 128 -19.85 -1.88 -2.79
N GLU A 129 -18.89 -2.30 -3.62
CA GLU A 129 -19.12 -3.34 -4.63
C GLU A 129 -19.12 -4.76 -4.03
N LEU A 130 -18.48 -4.97 -2.88
CA LEU A 130 -18.40 -6.27 -2.20
C LEU A 130 -19.24 -6.35 -0.91
N GLY A 131 -19.93 -5.28 -0.52
CA GLY A 131 -20.72 -5.24 0.72
C GLY A 131 -19.87 -5.45 1.98
N LEU A 132 -18.69 -4.82 2.04
CA LEU A 132 -17.79 -4.91 3.20
C LEU A 132 -18.09 -3.79 4.21
N LEU A 133 -18.00 -4.16 5.48
CA LEU A 133 -18.00 -3.27 6.63
C LEU A 133 -16.56 -3.03 7.08
N GLU A 134 -16.35 -2.04 7.94
CA GLU A 134 -15.02 -1.77 8.49
C GLU A 134 -14.43 -2.96 9.27
N GLU A 135 -15.27 -3.76 9.92
CA GLU A 135 -14.87 -4.98 10.65
C GLU A 135 -14.35 -6.12 9.74
N ASP A 136 -14.59 -6.02 8.44
CA ASP A 136 -14.10 -6.97 7.44
C ASP A 136 -12.69 -6.63 6.94
N ILE A 137 -12.16 -5.47 7.34
CA ILE A 137 -10.94 -4.87 6.78
C ILE A 137 -9.87 -4.82 7.85
N ILE A 138 -8.68 -5.32 7.52
CA ILE A 138 -7.50 -5.22 8.36
C ILE A 138 -6.46 -4.37 7.63
N ASP A 139 -6.10 -3.24 8.24
CA ASP A 139 -5.07 -2.34 7.74
C ASP A 139 -3.67 -2.86 8.13
N LEU A 140 -2.87 -3.23 7.12
CA LEU A 140 -1.49 -3.66 7.32
C LEU A 140 -0.53 -2.46 7.16
N PRO A 141 0.41 -2.24 8.10
CA PRO A 141 1.42 -1.21 7.97
C PRO A 141 2.23 -1.34 6.68
N ALA A 142 2.12 -0.36 5.79
CA ALA A 142 2.88 -0.28 4.55
C ALA A 142 3.47 1.12 4.40
N LEU A 143 4.56 1.28 3.66
CA LEU A 143 5.15 2.59 3.40
C LEU A 143 5.64 2.65 1.96
N PHE A 144 5.49 3.80 1.32
CA PHE A 144 5.83 4.02 -0.07
C PHE A 144 6.71 5.25 -0.23
N LYS A 145 7.40 5.35 -1.38
CA LYS A 145 8.00 6.58 -1.88
C LYS A 145 7.53 6.80 -3.31
N LEU A 146 7.41 8.05 -3.73
CA LEU A 146 7.10 8.35 -5.13
C LEU A 146 8.38 8.36 -5.97
N ASP A 147 8.31 7.76 -7.16
CA ASP A 147 9.35 7.84 -8.17
C ASP A 147 9.33 9.19 -8.92
N LYS A 148 10.23 9.35 -9.89
CA LYS A 148 10.34 10.55 -10.72
C LYS A 148 9.08 10.88 -11.55
N HIS A 149 8.17 9.91 -11.72
CA HIS A 149 6.90 10.07 -12.44
C HIS A 149 5.72 10.32 -11.47
N GLY A 150 5.99 10.46 -10.17
CA GLY A 150 4.96 10.62 -9.15
C GLY A 150 4.20 9.33 -8.86
N LYS A 151 4.74 8.16 -9.23
CA LYS A 151 4.13 6.85 -8.99
C LYS A 151 4.75 6.20 -7.76
N ALA A 152 3.94 5.54 -6.94
CA ALA A 152 4.40 4.91 -5.71
C ALA A 152 5.18 3.62 -5.96
N VAL A 153 6.28 3.45 -5.25
CA VAL A 153 7.01 2.19 -5.09
C VAL A 153 7.13 1.85 -3.60
N PRO A 154 7.13 0.56 -3.22
CA PRO A 154 7.29 0.17 -1.82
C PRO A 154 8.61 0.70 -1.23
N TYR A 155 8.54 1.29 -0.03
CA TYR A 155 9.71 1.76 0.71
C TYR A 155 10.43 0.58 1.38
N PHE A 156 9.66 -0.39 1.87
CA PHE A 156 10.11 -1.71 2.31
C PHE A 156 9.19 -2.78 1.66
N PRO A 157 9.55 -4.08 1.67
CA PRO A 157 8.74 -5.12 1.06
C PRO A 157 7.30 -5.07 1.53
N ASN A 158 6.37 -5.08 0.58
CA ASN A 158 4.95 -5.03 0.90
C ASN A 158 4.48 -6.38 1.46
N THR A 159 3.64 -6.34 2.49
CA THR A 159 3.20 -7.52 3.24
C THR A 159 1.71 -7.82 3.09
N VAL A 160 1.02 -7.05 2.23
CA VAL A 160 -0.30 -7.43 1.73
C VAL A 160 -0.18 -8.66 0.85
#